data_AF-H1W4C8-F1
#
_entry.id   AF-H1W4C8-F1
#
_cell.length_a   1.000
_cell.length_b   1.000
_cell.length_c   1.000
_cell.angle_alpha   90.00
_cell.angle_beta   90.00
_cell.angle_gamma   90.00
#
_symmetry.space_group_name_H-M   'P 1'
#
loop_
_entity.id
_entity.type
_entity.pdbx_description
1 polymer ?
#
loop_
_entity_poly.entity_id
_entity_poly.type
_entity_poly.pdbx_seq_one_letter_code
_entity_poly.pdbx_strand_id
1 'polypeptide(L)'
;MAVPVNLKDRDAFHLTIEEYLLALTDLTQELSRLATNAVTLSDFAMPVEISSFVKDLFAGFQLLNLKNDILRKRVDAVKYDVKRVEDVVYDLTLRNLIPQKKKEVAVAESSSAQKA
;
A
#
# COMPACT_ATOMS: atom_id res chain seq x y z
N MET A 1 -11.67 24.83 -5.45
CA MET A 1 -10.51 25.42 -6.16
C MET A 1 -9.79 24.29 -6.87
N ALA A 2 -9.66 24.32 -8.20
CA ALA A 2 -8.88 23.33 -8.94
C ALA A 2 -7.49 23.93 -9.22
N VAL A 3 -6.46 23.39 -8.57
CA VAL A 3 -5.07 23.80 -8.82
C VAL A 3 -4.63 23.18 -10.16
N PRO A 4 -4.06 23.96 -11.10
CA PRO A 4 -3.54 23.42 -12.35
C PRO A 4 -2.39 22.44 -12.15
N VAL A 5 -2.20 21.51 -13.09
CA VAL A 5 -1.15 20.47 -13.03
C VAL A 5 -0.17 20.68 -14.18
N ASN A 6 1.13 20.61 -13.86
CA ASN A 6 2.24 20.60 -14.81
C ASN A 6 2.19 21.73 -15.88
N LEU A 7 1.92 22.97 -15.47
CA LEU A 7 1.97 24.13 -16.36
C LEU A 7 3.38 24.31 -16.94
N LYS A 8 3.45 24.71 -18.21
CA LYS A 8 4.71 24.99 -18.93
C LYS A 8 4.69 26.31 -19.70
N ASP A 9 3.50 26.89 -19.83
CA ASP A 9 3.18 28.06 -20.64
C ASP A 9 3.28 29.38 -19.86
N ARG A 10 3.17 29.32 -18.53
CA ARG A 10 3.15 30.50 -17.66
C ARG A 10 3.68 30.18 -16.27
N ASP A 11 4.22 31.19 -15.61
CA ASP A 11 4.65 31.15 -14.21
C ASP A 11 3.44 31.40 -13.29
N ALA A 12 2.89 30.32 -12.74
CA ALA A 12 1.77 30.33 -11.81
C ALA A 12 1.85 29.11 -10.90
N PHE A 13 1.28 29.18 -9.68
CA PHE A 13 1.25 28.02 -8.78
C PHE A 13 0.55 26.83 -9.44
N HIS A 14 1.28 25.72 -9.56
CA HIS A 14 0.80 24.46 -10.13
C HIS A 14 1.50 23.28 -9.45
N LEU A 15 0.88 22.10 -9.47
CA LEU A 15 1.53 20.88 -9.00
C LEU A 15 2.36 20.28 -10.15
N THR A 16 3.66 20.08 -9.95
CA THR A 16 4.48 19.35 -10.92
C THR A 16 4.30 17.84 -10.75
N ILE A 17 4.57 17.08 -11.82
CA ILE A 17 4.53 15.61 -11.76
C ILE A 17 5.63 15.10 -10.80
N GLU A 18 6.79 15.74 -10.80
CA GLU A 18 7.92 15.34 -9.95
C GLU A 18 7.59 15.51 -8.46
N GLU A 19 7.00 16.64 -8.05
CA GLU A 19 6.56 16.87 -6.67
C GLU A 19 5.50 15.86 -6.23
N TYR A 20 4.55 15.54 -7.12
CA TYR A 20 3.53 14.53 -6.83
C TYR A 20 4.15 13.14 -6.60
N LEU A 21 5.08 12.72 -7.46
CA LEU A 21 5.75 11.43 -7.33
C LEU A 21 6.64 11.37 -6.09
N LEU A 22 7.34 12.45 -5.74
CA LEU A 22 8.11 12.56 -4.51
C LEU A 22 7.21 12.44 -3.27
N ALA A 23 6.07 13.14 -3.25
CA ALA A 23 5.11 13.06 -2.14
C ALA A 23 4.58 11.64 -1.92
N LEU A 24 4.41 10.85 -2.99
CA LEU A 24 4.02 9.44 -2.87
C LEU A 24 5.11 8.58 -2.20
N THR A 25 6.40 8.90 -2.39
CA THR A 25 7.48 8.19 -1.68
C THR A 25 7.55 8.53 -0.19
N ASP A 26 7.07 9.71 0.21
CA ASP A 26 6.94 10.07 1.62
C ASP A 26 5.68 9.43 2.24
N LEU A 27 4.61 9.30 1.45
CA LEU A 27 3.40 8.57 1.86
C LEU A 27 3.70 7.12 2.25
N THR A 28 4.57 6.40 1.52
CA THR A 28 4.90 5.00 1.85
C THR A 28 5.57 4.87 3.22
N GLN A 29 6.40 5.84 3.61
CA GLN A 29 7.05 5.86 4.91
C GLN A 29 6.02 6.03 6.04
N GLU A 30 5.07 6.95 5.83
CA GLU A 30 3.99 7.21 6.79
C GLU A 30 3.02 6.05 6.93
N LEU A 31 2.67 5.40 5.82
CA LEU A 31 1.86 4.18 5.82
C LEU A 31 2.55 3.02 6.55
N SER A 32 3.87 2.89 6.38
CA SER A 32 4.66 1.89 7.08
C SER A 32 4.63 2.09 8.60
N ARG A 33 4.70 3.35 9.06
CA ARG A 33 4.52 3.70 10.47
C ARG A 33 3.09 3.42 10.95
N LEU A 34 2.09 3.76 10.15
CA LEU A 34 0.68 3.51 10.46
C LEU A 34 0.39 2.02 10.63
N ALA A 35 0.96 1.15 9.81
CA ALA A 35 0.77 -0.31 9.92
C ALA A 35 1.16 -0.83 11.31
N THR A 36 2.32 -0.43 11.85
CA THR A 36 2.76 -0.83 13.20
C THR A 36 1.85 -0.26 14.30
N ASN A 37 1.42 1.00 14.15
CA ASN A 37 0.50 1.63 15.10
C ASN A 37 -0.88 0.97 15.11
N ALA A 38 -1.38 0.56 13.94
CA ALA A 38 -2.65 -0.15 13.80
C ALA A 38 -2.60 -1.49 14.55
N VAL A 39 -1.52 -2.26 14.40
CA VAL A 39 -1.30 -3.50 15.17
C VAL A 39 -1.29 -3.23 16.68
N THR A 40 -0.66 -2.14 17.11
CA THR A 40 -0.62 -1.74 18.53
C THR A 40 -2.02 -1.45 19.08
N LEU A 41 -2.89 -0.89 18.24
CA LEU A 41 -4.30 -0.62 18.55
C LEU A 41 -5.23 -1.83 18.29
N SER A 42 -4.65 -3.02 18.05
CA SER A 42 -5.39 -4.26 17.75
C SER A 42 -6.21 -4.23 16.45
N ASP A 43 -5.91 -3.30 15.54
CA ASP A 43 -6.43 -3.34 14.17
C ASP A 43 -5.47 -4.17 13.29
N PHE A 44 -5.85 -5.43 13.07
CA PHE A 44 -5.09 -6.37 12.26
C PHE A 44 -5.51 -6.39 10.78
N ALA A 45 -6.55 -5.66 10.39
CA ALA A 45 -7.00 -5.57 9.01
C ALA A 45 -6.22 -4.48 8.25
N MET A 46 -6.00 -3.33 8.90
CA MET A 46 -5.33 -2.18 8.30
C MET A 46 -3.92 -2.47 7.76
N PRO A 47 -3.04 -3.23 8.43
CA PRO A 47 -1.72 -3.57 7.89
C PRO A 47 -1.79 -4.37 6.58
N VAL A 48 -2.83 -5.19 6.40
CA VAL A 48 -3.04 -5.98 5.17
C VAL A 48 -3.44 -5.08 4.01
N GLU A 49 -4.35 -4.13 4.25
CA GLU A 49 -4.75 -3.13 3.26
C GLU A 49 -3.58 -2.23 2.85
N ILE A 50 -2.81 -1.76 3.84
CA ILE A 50 -1.60 -0.96 3.61
C ILE A 50 -0.58 -1.76 2.79
N SER A 51 -0.37 -3.05 3.09
CA SER A 51 0.56 -3.91 2.36
C SER A 51 0.19 -4.01 0.89
N SER A 52 -1.09 -4.24 0.57
CA SER A 52 -1.56 -4.29 -0.82
C SER A 52 -1.32 -2.97 -1.52
N PHE A 53 -1.71 -1.86 -0.90
CA PHE A 53 -1.58 -0.53 -1.50
C PHE A 53 -0.12 -0.14 -1.79
N VAL A 54 0.78 -0.35 -0.82
CA VAL A 54 2.20 0.00 -0.97
C VAL A 54 2.88 -0.87 -2.04
N LYS A 55 2.47 -2.13 -2.20
CA LYS A 55 2.94 -3.01 -3.29
C LYS A 55 2.48 -2.51 -4.66
N ASP A 56 1.21 -2.16 -4.80
CA ASP A 56 0.66 -1.64 -6.06
C ASP A 56 1.33 -0.33 -6.45
N LEU A 57 1.58 0.55 -5.47
CA LEU A 57 2.29 1.79 -5.67
C LEU A 57 3.75 1.55 -6.11
N PHE A 58 4.45 0.63 -5.46
CA PHE A 58 5.82 0.26 -5.83
C PHE A 58 5.90 -0.34 -7.24
N ALA A 59 4.95 -1.22 -7.59
CA ALA A 59 4.85 -1.77 -8.95
C ALA A 59 4.58 -0.64 -9.97
N GLY A 60 3.74 0.33 -9.63
CA GLY A 60 3.51 1.53 -10.45
C GLY A 60 4.80 2.32 -10.72
N PHE A 61 5.64 2.52 -9.70
CA PHE A 61 6.92 3.18 -9.88
C PHE A 61 7.88 2.41 -10.79
N GLN A 62 7.86 1.07 -10.78
CA GLN A 62 8.70 0.24 -11.64
C GLN A 62 8.36 0.36 -13.14
N LEU A 63 7.13 0.78 -13.47
CA LEU A 63 6.72 1.03 -14.85
C LEU A 63 7.28 2.36 -15.41
N LEU A 64 7.72 3.26 -14.53
CA LEU A 64 8.22 4.57 -14.93
C LEU A 64 9.71 4.48 -15.29
N ASN A 65 10.07 4.93 -16.49
CA ASN A 65 11.47 5.07 -16.89
C ASN A 65 12.07 6.37 -16.32
N LEU A 66 12.33 6.37 -15.01
CA LEU A 66 12.87 7.51 -14.28
C LEU A 66 14.35 7.74 -14.63
N LYS A 67 14.72 8.99 -14.87
CA LYS A 67 16.12 9.39 -15.04
C LYS A 67 16.87 9.19 -13.71
N ASN A 68 18.20 9.10 -13.76
CA ASN A 68 19.04 8.97 -12.57
C ASN A 68 19.12 10.29 -11.79
N ASP A 69 18.07 10.61 -11.03
CA ASP A 69 17.91 11.84 -10.25
C ASP A 69 17.47 11.53 -8.81
N ILE A 70 17.04 12.58 -8.08
CA ILE A 70 16.57 12.46 -6.70
C ILE A 70 15.32 11.59 -6.59
N LEU A 71 14.42 11.66 -7.56
CA LEU A 71 13.19 10.89 -7.57
C LEU A 71 13.50 9.40 -7.69
N ARG A 72 14.44 9.01 -8.55
CA ARG A 72 14.86 7.60 -8.63
C ARG A 72 15.42 7.07 -7.32
N LYS A 73 16.27 7.86 -6.63
CA LYS A 73 16.82 7.47 -5.31
C LYS A 73 15.72 7.28 -4.27
N ARG A 74 14.69 8.12 -4.29
CA ARG A 74 13.54 8.04 -3.37
C ARG A 74 12.68 6.82 -3.68
N VAL A 75 12.39 6.58 -4.95
CA VAL A 75 11.66 5.39 -5.41
C VAL A 75 12.39 4.10 -5.05
N ASP A 76 13.72 4.05 -5.22
CA ASP A 76 14.54 2.89 -4.84
C ASP A 76 14.51 2.61 -3.33
N ALA A 77 14.23 3.64 -2.50
CA ALA A 77 14.08 3.50 -1.06
C ALA A 77 12.72 2.90 -0.65
N VAL A 78 11.68 3.03 -1.48
CA VAL A 78 10.32 2.50 -1.20
C VAL A 78 10.34 0.99 -0.95
N LYS A 79 11.27 0.24 -1.56
CA LYS A 79 11.41 -1.20 -1.30
C LYS A 79 11.61 -1.55 0.17
N TYR A 80 12.21 -0.66 0.95
CA TYR A 80 12.41 -0.85 2.39
C TYR A 80 11.11 -0.65 3.17
N ASP A 81 10.25 0.27 2.73
CA ASP A 81 8.93 0.47 3.32
C ASP A 81 8.00 -0.70 2.99
N VAL A 82 8.03 -1.18 1.74
CA VAL A 82 7.32 -2.41 1.31
C VAL A 82 7.70 -3.56 2.23
N LYS A 83 9.01 -3.82 2.38
CA LYS A 83 9.52 -4.88 3.24
C LYS A 83 9.05 -4.72 4.68
N ARG A 84 9.13 -3.51 5.26
CA ARG A 84 8.70 -3.27 6.64
C ARG A 84 7.23 -3.63 6.85
N VAL A 85 6.35 -3.27 5.92
CA VAL A 85 4.91 -3.61 6.01
C VAL A 85 4.69 -5.11 5.80
N GLU A 86 5.43 -5.75 4.89
CA GLU A 86 5.37 -7.20 4.69
C GLU A 86 5.79 -7.98 5.94
N ASP A 87 6.85 -7.56 6.62
CA ASP A 87 7.32 -8.17 7.86
C ASP A 87 6.23 -8.10 8.95
N VAL A 88 5.52 -6.97 9.06
CA VAL A 88 4.37 -6.82 9.98
C VAL A 88 3.24 -7.78 9.62
N VAL A 89 2.85 -7.87 8.34
CA VAL A 89 1.80 -8.80 7.90
C VAL A 89 2.21 -10.26 8.12
N TYR A 90 3.49 -10.58 7.90
CA TYR A 90 4.05 -11.89 8.14
C TYR A 90 3.93 -12.29 9.62
N ASP A 91 4.29 -11.40 10.55
CA ASP A 91 4.15 -11.63 11.99
C ASP A 91 2.69 -11.85 12.42
N LEU A 92 1.75 -11.08 11.86
CA LEU A 92 0.32 -11.27 12.11
C LEU A 92 -0.18 -12.61 11.59
N THR A 93 0.30 -13.03 10.42
CA THR A 93 -0.06 -14.30 9.79
C THR A 93 0.41 -15.47 10.63
N LEU A 94 1.68 -15.46 11.08
CA LEU A 94 2.23 -16.51 11.93
C LEU A 94 1.48 -16.67 13.26
N ARG A 95 0.91 -15.58 13.77
CA ARG A 95 0.15 -15.55 15.03
C ARG A 95 -1.35 -15.81 14.84
N ASN A 96 -1.81 -16.04 13.61
CA ASN A 96 -3.24 -16.19 13.27
C ASN A 96 -4.10 -15.00 13.72
N LEU A 97 -3.55 -13.78 13.68
CA LEU A 97 -4.25 -12.55 14.10
C LEU A 97 -4.98 -11.85 12.95
N ILE A 98 -4.67 -12.24 11.70
CA ILE A 98 -5.38 -11.70 10.54
C ILE A 98 -6.81 -12.23 10.54
N PRO A 99 -7.83 -11.34 10.45
CA PRO A 99 -9.22 -11.77 10.37
C PRO A 99 -9.38 -12.65 9.14
N GLN A 100 -9.58 -13.95 9.37
CA GLN A 100 -10.01 -14.84 8.30
C GLN A 100 -11.40 -14.34 7.90
N LYS A 101 -11.53 -13.72 6.72
CA LYS A 101 -12.84 -13.55 6.09
C LYS A 101 -13.45 -14.94 6.06
N LYS A 102 -14.38 -15.18 6.98
CA LYS A 102 -15.08 -16.46 7.13
C LYS A 102 -15.52 -16.85 5.72
N LYS A 103 -15.00 -17.96 5.20
CA LYS A 103 -15.52 -18.60 3.99
C LYS A 103 -16.94 -19.06 4.30
N GLU A 104 -17.90 -18.13 4.33
CA GLU A 104 -19.34 -18.41 4.26
C GLU A 104 -19.68 -18.86 2.83
N VAL A 105 -19.11 -19.99 2.42
CA VAL A 105 -19.58 -20.74 1.23
C VAL A 105 -19.43 -22.25 1.43
N ALA A 106 -18.57 -22.75 2.32
CA ALA A 106 -18.24 -24.19 2.33
C ALA A 106 -19.05 -25.08 3.30
N VAL A 107 -19.95 -24.55 4.14
CA VAL A 107 -20.73 -25.38 5.10
C VAL A 107 -22.16 -25.64 4.61
N ALA A 108 -22.65 -24.93 3.59
CA ALA A 108 -24.00 -25.12 3.07
C ALA A 108 -24.15 -26.35 2.14
N GLU A 109 -23.06 -26.83 1.52
CA GLU A 109 -23.13 -27.94 0.55
C GLU A 109 -22.97 -29.34 1.17
N SER A 110 -22.50 -29.46 2.42
CA SER A 110 -22.36 -30.77 3.08
C SER A 110 -23.62 -31.24 3.81
N SER A 111 -24.63 -30.38 4.00
CA SER A 111 -25.90 -30.77 4.65
C SER A 111 -26.97 -31.26 3.68
N SER A 112 -26.85 -31.03 2.37
CA SER A 112 -27.84 -31.46 1.37
C SER A 112 -27.56 -32.82 0.74
N ALA A 113 -26.40 -33.43 0.99
CA ALA A 113 -26.01 -34.71 0.39
C ALA A 113 -26.31 -35.96 1.25
N GLN A 114 -26.99 -35.82 2.39
CA GLN A 114 -27.35 -36.95 3.28
C GLN A 114 -28.85 -37.25 3.36
N LYS A 115 -29.68 -36.69 2.46
CA LYS A 115 -31.07 -37.10 2.26
C LYS A 115 -31.39 -37.24 0.78
N ALA A 116 -30.92 -38.33 0.18
CA ALA A 116 -31.49 -38.93 -1.03
C ALA A 116 -31.19 -40.43 -0.99
#